data_AF-A0A355B521-F1
#
_entry.id   AF-A0A355B521-F1
#
_cell.length_a   1.000
_cell.length_b   1.000
_cell.length_c   1.000
_cell.angle_alpha   90.00
_cell.angle_beta   90.00
_cell.angle_gamma   90.00
#
_symmetry.space_group_name_H-M   'P 1'
#
loop_
_entity.id
_entity.type
_entity.pdbx_description
1 polymer ?
#
loop_
_entity_poly.entity_id
_entity_poly.type
_entity_poly.pdbx_seq_one_letter_code
_entity_poly.pdbx_strand_id
1 'polypeptide(L)'
;MWKVAQRLTAKPVKFGTITAEILAMAVRDDHYKDVRERIMAFSDALTEELTELAEAGCPVIQMEEPQIHMLAARGATDGPVTPDFLVDVFNNTVKGLGEKCEVWCHTCWGNPSQQRMFDEVQKRPLD
;
A
#
# COMPACT_ATOMS: atom_id res chain seq x y z
N MET A 1 -10.68 14.91 2.72
CA MET A 1 -11.80 14.10 2.15
C MET A 1 -12.53 13.24 3.20
N TRP A 2 -11.83 12.48 4.05
CA TRP A 2 -12.46 11.56 5.03
C TRP A 2 -13.56 12.18 5.90
N LYS A 3 -13.35 13.37 6.49
CA LYS A 3 -14.37 14.08 7.31
C LYS A 3 -15.70 14.29 6.58
N VAL A 4 -15.66 14.52 5.26
CA VAL A 4 -16.86 14.70 4.45
C VAL A 4 -17.63 13.38 4.30
N ALA A 5 -16.93 12.24 4.17
CA ALA A 5 -17.56 10.93 4.13
C ALA A 5 -18.08 10.53 5.51
N GLN A 6 -17.29 10.72 6.58
CA GLN A 6 -17.67 10.35 7.94
C GLN A 6 -18.92 11.08 8.43
N ARG A 7 -19.12 12.36 8.09
CA ARG A 7 -20.32 13.11 8.52
C ARG A 7 -21.63 12.64 7.87
N LEU A 8 -21.57 11.77 6.86
CA LEU A 8 -22.76 11.25 6.16
C LEU A 8 -23.31 9.96 6.80
N THR A 9 -22.67 9.44 7.85
CA THR A 9 -23.07 8.21 8.52
C THR A 9 -22.64 8.19 9.98
N ALA A 10 -23.41 7.53 10.83
CA ALA A 10 -23.02 7.25 12.22
C ALA A 10 -22.05 6.07 12.34
N LYS A 11 -21.90 5.25 11.28
CA LYS A 11 -20.96 4.12 11.26
C LYS A 11 -19.54 4.62 11.01
N PRO A 12 -18.49 4.00 11.62
CA PRO A 12 -17.11 4.33 11.30
C PRO A 12 -16.81 4.16 9.81
N VAL A 13 -16.22 5.18 9.20
CA VAL A 13 -15.71 5.16 7.82
C VAL A 13 -14.20 4.96 7.91
N LYS A 14 -13.69 3.89 7.29
CA LYS A 14 -12.25 3.71 7.11
C LYS A 14 -11.73 4.60 5.98
N PHE A 15 -10.49 5.04 6.08
CA PHE A 15 -9.75 5.61 4.95
C PHE A 15 -8.80 4.56 4.39
N GLY A 16 -8.82 4.34 3.07
CA GLY A 16 -7.94 3.40 2.40
C GLY A 16 -6.94 4.13 1.49
N THR A 17 -5.68 3.74 1.53
CA THR A 17 -4.65 4.24 0.62
C THR A 17 -3.66 3.14 0.23
N ILE A 18 -3.07 3.27 -0.95
CA ILE A 18 -1.94 2.44 -1.37
C ILE A 18 -0.67 2.80 -0.60
N THR A 19 0.25 1.85 -0.52
CA THR A 19 1.56 1.98 0.14
C THR A 19 2.56 2.80 -0.69
N ALA A 20 3.60 3.29 -0.01
CA ALA A 20 4.56 4.27 -0.53
C ALA A 20 5.29 3.81 -1.80
N GLU A 21 5.67 2.54 -1.88
CA GLU A 21 6.40 1.97 -2.99
C GLU A 21 5.59 1.95 -4.28
N ILE A 22 4.28 1.71 -4.20
CA ILE A 22 3.41 1.72 -5.39
C ILE A 22 3.31 3.14 -5.94
N LEU A 23 3.13 4.13 -5.07
CA LEU A 23 3.10 5.54 -5.46
C LEU A 23 4.42 5.95 -6.12
N ALA A 24 5.54 5.67 -5.46
CA ALA A 24 6.87 5.98 -5.96
C ALA A 24 7.15 5.35 -7.33
N MET A 25 6.66 4.13 -7.58
CA MET A 25 6.83 3.44 -8.87
C MET A 25 5.84 3.89 -9.95
N ALA A 26 4.69 4.44 -9.57
CA ALA A 26 3.63 4.86 -10.50
C ALA A 26 3.84 6.27 -11.09
N VAL A 27 4.75 7.05 -10.53
CA VAL A 27 5.03 8.43 -10.97
C VAL A 27 6.35 8.55 -11.70
N ARG A 28 6.44 9.50 -12.64
CA ARG A 28 7.72 9.94 -13.20
C ARG A 28 8.47 10.73 -12.15
N ASP A 29 9.76 10.46 -12.01
CA ASP A 29 10.64 11.16 -11.09
C ASP A 29 11.94 11.58 -11.80
N ASP A 30 12.21 12.88 -11.75
CA ASP A 30 13.44 13.49 -12.28
C ASP A 30 14.42 13.89 -11.15
N HIS A 31 13.98 13.80 -9.88
CA HIS A 31 14.70 14.26 -8.70
C HIS A 31 15.59 13.16 -8.10
N TYR A 32 15.01 12.05 -7.62
CA TYR A 32 15.77 11.01 -6.95
C TYR A 32 16.51 10.13 -7.97
N LYS A 33 17.77 9.80 -7.67
CA LYS A 33 18.59 8.91 -8.51
C LYS A 33 18.61 7.49 -7.97
N ASP A 34 18.37 7.32 -6.68
CA ASP A 34 18.20 6.04 -6.03
C ASP A 34 16.72 5.74 -5.76
N VAL A 35 16.30 4.51 -6.07
CA VAL A 35 14.91 4.10 -5.95
C VAL A 35 14.48 3.93 -4.48
N ARG A 36 15.39 3.56 -3.57
CA ARG A 36 15.07 3.40 -2.15
C ARG A 36 14.89 4.76 -1.50
N GLU A 37 15.74 5.73 -1.84
CA GLU A 37 15.58 7.13 -1.40
C GLU A 37 14.22 7.69 -1.82
N ARG A 38 13.83 7.47 -3.09
CA ARG A 38 12.51 7.86 -3.59
C ARG A 38 11.37 7.22 -2.79
N ILE A 39 11.41 5.91 -2.59
CA ILE A 39 10.36 5.17 -1.88
C ILE A 39 10.26 5.64 -0.42
N MET A 40 11.39 5.85 0.25
CA MET A 40 11.40 6.35 1.63
C MET A 40 10.86 7.77 1.73
N ALA A 41 11.17 8.65 0.78
CA ALA A 41 10.59 9.99 0.76
C ALA A 41 9.06 9.99 0.64
N PHE A 42 8.51 9.09 -0.20
CA PHE A 42 7.06 8.86 -0.24
C PHE A 42 6.52 8.30 1.08
N SER A 43 7.27 7.42 1.72
CA SER A 43 6.90 6.86 3.03
C SER A 43 6.82 7.94 4.10
N ASP A 44 7.84 8.80 4.21
CA ASP A 44 7.86 9.92 5.17
C ASP A 44 6.67 10.87 4.94
N ALA A 45 6.41 11.24 3.69
CA ALA A 45 5.28 12.09 3.34
C ALA A 45 3.93 11.44 3.71
N LEU A 46 3.76 10.14 3.47
CA LEU A 46 2.56 9.42 3.89
C LEU A 46 2.44 9.32 5.41
N THR A 47 3.54 9.11 6.14
CA THR A 47 3.51 9.07 7.60
C THR A 47 2.98 10.39 8.18
N GLU A 48 3.41 11.52 7.65
CA GLU A 48 2.91 12.84 8.04
C GLU A 48 1.40 12.97 7.74
N GLU A 49 1.00 12.73 6.50
CA GLU A 49 -0.40 12.86 6.05
C GLU A 49 -1.37 11.92 6.78
N LEU A 50 -0.95 10.67 7.03
CA LEU A 50 -1.75 9.69 7.75
C LEU A 50 -1.82 10.01 9.25
N THR A 51 -0.76 10.60 9.82
CA THR A 51 -0.78 11.09 11.19
C THR A 51 -1.78 12.22 11.34
N GLU A 52 -1.76 13.21 10.44
CA GLU A 52 -2.74 14.30 10.43
C GLU A 52 -4.17 13.78 10.27
N LEU A 53 -4.37 12.76 9.43
CA LEU A 53 -5.67 12.12 9.25
C LEU A 53 -6.16 11.40 10.52
N ALA A 54 -5.27 10.69 11.22
CA ALA A 54 -5.58 10.03 12.48
C ALA A 54 -5.91 11.08 13.57
N GLU A 55 -5.13 12.15 13.67
CA GLU A 55 -5.37 13.27 14.60
C GLU A 55 -6.65 14.03 14.29
N ALA A 56 -7.06 14.06 13.02
CA ALA A 56 -8.36 14.56 12.59
C ALA A 56 -9.55 13.68 13.04
N GLY A 57 -9.29 12.51 13.63
CA GLY A 57 -10.27 11.58 14.21
C GLY A 57 -10.60 10.37 13.34
N CYS A 58 -9.80 10.05 12.32
CA CYS A 58 -10.04 8.86 11.49
C CYS A 58 -9.85 7.58 12.31
N PRO A 59 -10.88 6.74 12.50
CA PRO A 59 -10.81 5.62 13.43
C PRO A 59 -10.06 4.40 12.86
N VAL A 60 -10.02 4.28 11.53
CA VAL A 60 -9.39 3.15 10.84
C VAL A 60 -8.69 3.65 9.57
N ILE A 61 -7.41 3.36 9.45
CA ILE A 61 -6.62 3.58 8.23
C ILE A 61 -6.22 2.21 7.67
N GLN A 62 -6.58 1.96 6.41
CA GLN A 62 -6.26 0.74 5.69
C GLN A 62 -5.16 1.00 4.66
N MET A 63 -4.05 0.29 4.78
CA MET A 63 -2.98 0.24 3.80
C MET A 63 -3.25 -0.89 2.81
N GLU A 64 -3.25 -0.57 1.51
CA GLU A 64 -3.31 -1.54 0.43
C GLU A 64 -1.87 -1.94 0.03
N GLU A 65 -1.39 -3.08 0.54
CA GLU A 65 -0.01 -3.57 0.39
C GLU A 65 -0.03 -4.88 -0.43
N PRO A 66 0.25 -4.86 -1.75
CA PRO A 66 0.33 -6.06 -2.56
C PRO A 66 1.77 -6.50 -2.87
N GLN A 67 2.80 -5.68 -2.63
CA GLN A 67 4.13 -5.88 -3.18
C GLN A 67 5.01 -6.86 -2.39
N ILE A 68 4.97 -6.87 -1.06
CA ILE A 68 5.87 -7.69 -0.23
C ILE A 68 5.74 -9.17 -0.63
N HIS A 69 4.52 -9.70 -0.63
CA HIS A 69 4.28 -11.09 -1.00
C HIS A 69 4.46 -11.34 -2.51
N MET A 70 4.21 -10.35 -3.37
CA MET A 70 4.38 -10.50 -4.82
C MET A 70 5.85 -10.54 -5.23
N LEU A 71 6.73 -9.78 -4.58
CA LEU A 71 8.18 -9.88 -4.79
C LEU A 71 8.68 -11.27 -4.40
N ALA A 72 8.25 -11.77 -3.24
CA ALA A 72 8.58 -13.12 -2.78
C ALA A 72 8.07 -14.18 -3.77
N ALA A 73 6.82 -14.09 -4.22
CA ALA A 73 6.23 -15.03 -5.18
C ALA A 73 6.92 -15.03 -6.55
N ARG A 74 7.53 -13.91 -6.95
CA ARG A 74 8.29 -13.77 -8.20
C ARG A 74 9.76 -14.18 -8.07
N GLY A 75 10.23 -14.55 -6.87
CA GLY A 75 11.65 -14.78 -6.61
C GLY A 75 12.51 -13.52 -6.73
N ALA A 76 11.90 -12.33 -6.66
CA ALA A 76 12.59 -11.05 -6.73
C ALA A 76 13.11 -10.67 -5.33
N THR A 77 14.03 -11.48 -4.81
CA THR A 77 14.61 -11.33 -3.47
C THR A 77 15.93 -10.56 -3.46
N ASP A 78 16.53 -10.36 -4.63
CA ASP A 78 17.79 -9.65 -4.82
C ASP A 78 17.58 -8.33 -5.57
N GLY A 79 18.42 -7.33 -5.28
CA GLY A 79 18.38 -6.00 -5.92
C GLY A 79 18.09 -4.86 -4.95
N PRO A 80 17.81 -3.65 -5.46
CA PRO A 80 17.63 -2.47 -4.62
C PRO A 80 16.29 -2.48 -3.85
N VAL A 81 15.26 -3.15 -4.38
CA VAL A 81 13.95 -3.28 -3.73
C VAL A 81 13.73 -4.75 -3.38
N THR A 82 13.82 -5.06 -2.09
CA THR A 82 13.66 -6.41 -1.54
C THR A 82 12.43 -6.49 -0.64
N PRO A 83 11.90 -7.69 -0.34
CA PRO A 83 10.81 -7.85 0.63
C PRO A 83 11.13 -7.21 1.98
N ASP A 84 12.34 -7.40 2.51
CA ASP A 84 12.78 -6.81 3.78
C ASP A 84 12.75 -5.29 3.73
N PHE A 85 13.25 -4.69 2.63
CA PHE A 85 13.18 -3.24 2.46
C PHE A 85 11.73 -2.75 2.40
N LEU A 86 10.82 -3.47 1.74
CA LEU A 86 9.41 -3.09 1.71
C LEU A 86 8.72 -3.22 3.09
N VAL A 87 9.16 -4.16 3.93
CA VAL A 87 8.73 -4.22 5.33
C VAL A 87 9.19 -2.97 6.10
N ASP A 88 10.43 -2.51 5.89
CA ASP A 88 10.92 -1.26 6.49
C ASP A 88 10.10 -0.05 6.03
N VAL A 89 9.79 0.03 4.74
CA VAL A 89 8.95 1.08 4.14
C VAL A 89 7.54 1.04 4.75
N PHE A 90 6.92 -0.13 4.87
CA PHE A 90 5.61 -0.28 5.48
C PHE A 90 5.62 0.19 6.93
N ASN A 91 6.60 -0.27 7.72
CA ASN A 91 6.76 0.09 9.12
C ASN A 91 6.95 1.60 9.32
N ASN A 92 7.75 2.25 8.46
CA ASN A 92 7.93 3.69 8.50
C ASN A 92 6.62 4.43 8.18
N THR A 93 5.91 3.98 7.14
CA THR A 93 4.63 4.57 6.68
C THR A 93 3.55 4.55 7.77
N VAL A 94 3.48 3.48 8.57
CA VAL A 94 2.46 3.34 9.63
C VAL A 94 2.96 3.73 11.03
N LYS A 95 4.17 4.28 11.13
CA LYS A 95 4.84 4.56 12.41
C LYS A 95 3.99 5.49 13.27
N GLY A 96 3.71 5.08 14.50
CA GLY A 96 2.94 5.85 15.47
C GLY A 96 1.42 5.86 15.25
N LEU A 97 0.90 5.38 14.11
CA LEU A 97 -0.54 5.36 13.85
C LEU A 97 -1.30 4.42 14.80
N GLY A 98 -0.70 3.29 15.19
CA GLY A 98 -1.32 2.32 16.09
C GLY A 98 -1.63 2.86 17.49
N GLU A 99 -1.03 3.98 17.89
CA GLU A 99 -1.36 4.69 19.13
C GLU A 99 -2.57 5.63 18.98
N LYS A 100 -2.98 5.93 17.74
CA LYS A 100 -3.99 6.95 17.40
C LYS A 100 -5.25 6.36 16.78
N CYS A 101 -5.14 5.30 15.97
CA CYS A 101 -6.24 4.65 15.28
C CYS A 101 -5.94 3.16 15.00
N GLU A 102 -6.94 2.41 14.54
CA GLU A 102 -6.69 1.07 14.01
C GLU A 102 -5.96 1.16 12.66
N VAL A 103 -4.91 0.34 12.50
CA VAL A 103 -4.18 0.19 11.25
C VAL A 103 -4.51 -1.17 10.65
N TRP A 104 -5.12 -1.17 9.48
CA TRP A 104 -5.48 -2.38 8.74
C TRP A 104 -4.54 -2.54 7.55
N CYS A 105 -4.14 -3.77 7.25
CA CYS A 105 -3.35 -4.08 6.07
C CYS A 105 -4.15 -5.02 5.17
N HIS A 106 -4.50 -4.54 3.97
CA HIS A 106 -5.07 -5.37 2.93
C HIS A 106 -3.94 -5.86 2.02
N THR A 107 -3.79 -7.18 1.95
CA THR A 107 -2.85 -7.82 1.03
C THR A 107 -3.64 -8.61 -0.02
N CYS A 108 -3.39 -8.31 -1.29
CA CYS A 108 -4.11 -8.93 -2.41
C CYS A 108 -3.60 -10.34 -2.70
N TRP A 109 -4.10 -11.35 -1.99
CA TRP A 109 -3.77 -12.75 -2.25
C TRP A 109 -4.67 -13.39 -3.32
N GLY A 110 -4.09 -14.33 -4.05
CA GLY A 110 -4.81 -15.18 -5.02
C GLY A 110 -4.18 -15.14 -6.40
N ASN A 111 -4.79 -15.85 -7.35
CA ASN A 111 -4.38 -15.82 -8.73
C ASN A 111 -5.25 -14.80 -9.49
N PRO A 112 -4.71 -13.65 -9.94
CA PRO A 112 -5.47 -12.69 -10.73
C PRO A 112 -6.09 -13.35 -11.96
N SER A 113 -5.38 -14.30 -12.57
CA SER A 113 -5.83 -15.08 -13.71
C SER A 113 -6.95 -16.06 -13.40
N GLN A 114 -7.40 -16.20 -12.15
CA GLN A 114 -8.62 -16.95 -11.76
C GLN A 114 -9.87 -16.06 -11.63
N GLN A 115 -9.77 -14.76 -11.91
CA GLN A 115 -10.93 -13.88 -12.01
C GLN A 115 -11.70 -14.13 -13.31
N ARG A 116 -13.02 -13.93 -13.30
CA ARG A 116 -13.90 -14.14 -14.48
C ARG A 116 -13.47 -13.38 -15.73
N MET A 117 -12.78 -12.25 -15.57
CA MET A 117 -12.27 -11.46 -16.69
C MET A 117 -11.15 -12.17 -17.49
N PHE A 118 -10.59 -13.26 -16.96
CA PHE A 118 -9.56 -14.08 -17.62
C PHE A 118 -10.11 -15.44 -18.11
N ASP A 119 -11.42 -15.59 -18.25
CA ASP A 119 -12.08 -16.85 -18.66
C ASP A 119 -11.47 -17.46 -19.95
N GLU A 120 -11.19 -16.61 -20.95
CA GLU A 120 -10.53 -17.03 -22.19
C GLU A 120 -9.11 -17.57 -21.97
N VAL A 121 -8.33 -16.94 -21.06
CA VAL A 121 -6.97 -17.40 -20.72
C VAL A 121 -7.03 -18.70 -19.91
N GLN A 122 -8.02 -18.86 -19.04
CA GLN A 122 -8.21 -20.08 -18.22
C GLN A 122 -8.63 -21.29 -19.06
N LYS A 123 -9.38 -21.07 -20.14
CA LYS A 123 -9.89 -22.12 -21.03
C LYS A 123 -8.92 -22.51 -22.15
N ARG A 124 -7.83 -21.75 -22.33
CA ARG A 124 -6.85 -22.04 -23.37
C ARG A 124 -6.21 -23.42 -23.10
N PRO A 125 -6.23 -24.35 -24.06
CA PRO A 125 -5.51 -25.62 -23.92
C PRO A 125 -4.04 -25.36 -23.60
N LEU A 126 -3.45 -26.18 -22.73
CA LEU A 126 -2.00 -26.18 -22.49
C LEU A 126 -1.36 -27.02 -23.60
N ASP A 127 -0.98 -26.36 -24.68
CA ASP A 127 -0.09 -26.90 -25.73
C ASP A 127 1.39 -26.85 -25.32
#